data_AF-A3JWF9-F1
#
_entry.id   AF-A3JWF9-F1
#
_cell.length_a   1.000
_cell.length_b   1.000
_cell.length_c   1.000
_cell.angle_alpha   90.00
_cell.angle_beta   90.00
_cell.angle_gamma   90.00
#
_symmetry.space_group_name_H-M   'P 1'
#
loop_
_entity.id
_entity.type
_entity.pdbx_description
1 polymer ?
#
loop_
_entity_poly.entity_id
_entity_poly.type
_entity_poly.pdbx_seq_one_letter_code
_entity_poly.pdbx_strand_id
1 'polypeptide(L)'
;MRLISLFLALCLCGAAQADGPCDNTTECTADSLTCTWAFPYRAKEADNKFKKTLFDIQTCLGPNAKSNKDTGVNHPDSYDLWVIESDRTTARVSLKDKAALEKTYVFLQLIPKP
;
A
#
# COMPACT_ATOMS: atom_id res chain seq x y z
N MET A 1 13.19 -11.29 29.11
CA MET A 1 13.06 -12.36 28.09
C MET A 1 12.21 -11.80 26.95
N ARG A 2 12.84 -11.27 25.90
CA ARG A 2 12.12 -10.68 24.75
C ARG A 2 11.59 -11.81 23.88
N LEU A 3 10.41 -12.31 24.20
CA LEU A 3 9.60 -13.03 23.21
C LEU A 3 9.05 -11.97 22.25
N ILE A 4 9.86 -11.58 21.27
CA ILE A 4 9.38 -10.93 20.06
C ILE A 4 8.48 -11.98 19.43
N SER A 5 7.18 -11.76 19.62
CA SER A 5 6.13 -12.69 19.31
C SER A 5 6.27 -13.16 17.86
N LEU A 6 6.44 -14.46 17.69
CA LEU A 6 6.36 -15.16 16.40
C LEU A 6 5.03 -14.89 15.66
N PHE A 7 4.08 -14.20 16.30
CA PHE A 7 2.84 -13.71 15.72
C PHE A 7 2.95 -12.38 14.95
N LEU A 8 4.01 -11.59 15.09
CA LEU A 8 4.19 -10.39 14.27
C LEU A 8 4.40 -10.74 12.79
N ALA A 9 4.83 -11.97 12.50
CA ALA A 9 5.00 -12.52 11.16
C ALA A 9 3.72 -13.12 10.55
N LEU A 10 2.62 -13.27 11.32
CA LEU A 10 1.39 -13.93 10.86
C LEU A 10 0.17 -12.99 10.72
N CYS A 11 0.30 -11.70 11.03
CA CYS A 11 -0.87 -10.81 11.16
C CYS A 11 -0.83 -9.58 10.23
N LEU A 12 -0.38 -9.74 8.99
CA LEU A 12 -0.85 -8.96 7.84
C LEU A 12 -2.14 -9.62 7.34
N CYS A 13 -3.21 -9.48 8.13
CA CYS A 13 -4.50 -10.16 8.05
C CYS A 13 -4.75 -11.02 6.79
N GLY A 14 -4.67 -12.35 6.92
CA GLY A 14 -5.73 -13.28 6.50
C GLY A 14 -6.31 -13.25 5.08
N ALA A 15 -5.71 -12.56 4.11
CA ALA A 15 -6.01 -12.72 2.67
C ALA A 15 -5.04 -13.70 1.99
N ALA A 16 -4.36 -14.53 2.79
CA ALA A 16 -3.52 -15.61 2.33
C ALA A 16 -4.38 -16.78 1.79
N GLN A 17 -4.90 -16.60 0.58
CA GLN A 17 -4.97 -17.70 -0.38
C GLN A 17 -3.88 -17.45 -1.43
N ALA A 18 -2.79 -18.21 -1.30
CA ALA A 18 -1.66 -18.40 -2.23
C ALA A 18 -0.69 -17.25 -2.53
N ASP A 19 -1.08 -15.97 -2.50
CA ASP A 19 -0.21 -14.83 -2.86
C ASP A 19 -0.27 -13.75 -1.77
N GLY A 20 0.87 -13.16 -1.37
CA GLY A 20 0.90 -12.05 -0.40
C GLY A 20 0.22 -10.76 -0.93
N PRO A 21 0.23 -9.63 -0.19
CA PRO A 21 -0.37 -8.38 -0.66
C PRO A 21 0.30 -7.78 -1.91
N CYS A 22 1.42 -8.37 -2.34
CA CYS A 22 2.21 -7.95 -3.49
C CYS A 22 2.19 -9.05 -4.56
N ASP A 23 1.65 -8.76 -5.74
CA ASP A 23 1.58 -9.74 -6.84
C ASP A 23 2.87 -9.78 -7.70
N ASN A 24 3.80 -8.82 -7.56
CA ASN A 24 4.87 -8.61 -8.56
C ASN A 24 6.25 -8.19 -8.00
N THR A 25 6.39 -7.05 -7.33
CA THR A 25 7.66 -6.54 -6.80
C THR A 25 7.45 -6.18 -5.35
N THR A 26 8.16 -6.92 -4.50
CA THR A 26 8.08 -6.83 -3.05
C THR A 26 9.45 -6.47 -2.50
N GLU A 27 9.52 -5.37 -1.78
CA GLU A 27 10.67 -5.01 -0.96
C GLU A 27 10.25 -5.12 0.50
N CYS A 28 10.94 -5.98 1.25
CA CYS A 28 10.67 -6.18 2.67
C CYS A 28 11.91 -5.81 3.47
N THR A 29 11.77 -4.85 4.38
CA THR A 29 12.80 -4.47 5.36
C THR A 29 12.30 -4.81 6.76
N ALA A 30 13.18 -4.67 7.77
CA ALA A 30 12.76 -4.84 9.16
C ALA A 30 11.66 -3.86 9.58
N ASP A 31 11.58 -2.70 8.92
CA ASP A 31 10.72 -1.57 9.30
C ASP A 31 9.50 -1.39 8.39
N SER A 32 9.47 -2.06 7.22
CA SER A 32 8.36 -1.90 6.29
C SER A 32 8.27 -3.00 5.24
N LEU A 33 7.06 -3.22 4.74
CA LEU A 33 6.79 -3.96 3.51
C LEU A 33 6.35 -2.97 2.43
N THR A 34 6.96 -3.03 1.24
CA THR A 34 6.59 -2.20 0.10
C THR A 34 6.28 -3.07 -1.12
N CYS A 35 5.13 -2.85 -1.74
CA CYS A 35 4.76 -3.40 -3.04
C CYS A 35 4.75 -2.30 -4.10
N THR A 36 5.17 -2.63 -5.33
CA THR A 36 5.14 -1.68 -6.46
C THR A 36 4.56 -2.33 -7.71
N TRP A 37 3.55 -1.72 -8.32
CA TRP A 37 2.99 -2.13 -9.61
C TRP A 37 3.20 -1.06 -10.66
N ALA A 38 3.58 -1.47 -11.87
CA ALA A 38 3.83 -0.59 -13.00
C ALA A 38 2.84 -0.88 -14.14
N PHE A 39 2.26 0.18 -14.69
CA PHE A 39 1.29 0.14 -15.77
C PHE A 39 1.69 1.11 -16.88
N PRO A 40 1.15 0.97 -18.11
CA PRO A 40 1.27 2.02 -19.12
C PRO A 40 0.78 3.37 -18.59
N TYR A 41 1.34 4.47 -19.11
CA TYR A 41 0.96 5.82 -18.69
C TYR A 41 -0.56 6.04 -18.77
N ARG A 42 -1.16 6.42 -17.63
CA ARG A 42 -2.61 6.67 -17.45
C ARG A 42 -3.51 5.50 -17.83
N ALA A 43 -3.00 4.27 -17.71
CA ALA A 43 -3.78 3.06 -17.89
C ALA A 43 -4.88 2.95 -16.82
N LYS A 44 -6.09 2.60 -17.24
CA LYS A 44 -7.25 2.40 -16.34
C LYS A 44 -7.01 1.27 -15.34
N GLU A 45 -6.17 0.31 -15.70
CA GLU A 45 -5.72 -0.78 -14.86
C GLU A 45 -4.97 -0.28 -13.62
N ALA A 46 -4.23 0.83 -13.72
CA ALA A 46 -3.55 1.44 -12.60
C ALA A 46 -4.54 2.01 -11.58
N ASP A 47 -5.57 2.73 -12.05
CA ASP A 47 -6.66 3.24 -11.21
C ASP A 47 -7.42 2.11 -10.52
N ASN A 48 -7.71 1.03 -11.27
CA ASN A 48 -8.41 -0.13 -10.73
C ASN A 48 -7.57 -0.83 -9.65
N LYS A 49 -6.26 -1.01 -9.89
CA LYS A 49 -5.36 -1.60 -8.90
C LYS A 49 -5.27 -0.72 -7.66
N PHE A 50 -5.11 0.59 -7.82
CA PHE A 50 -5.07 1.55 -6.72
C PHE A 50 -6.33 1.47 -5.85
N LYS A 51 -7.52 1.55 -6.46
CA LYS A 51 -8.81 1.45 -5.74
C LYS A 51 -8.99 0.11 -5.05
N LYS A 52 -8.61 -0.98 -5.72
CA LYS A 52 -8.68 -2.33 -5.13
C LYS A 52 -7.75 -2.44 -3.93
N THR A 53 -6.49 -2.01 -4.04
CA THR A 53 -5.53 -2.03 -2.94
C THR A 53 -5.99 -1.18 -1.76
N LEU A 54 -6.55 0.02 -2.01
CA LEU A 54 -7.18 0.83 -0.96
C LEU A 54 -8.28 0.07 -0.23
N PHE A 55 -9.22 -0.51 -0.97
CA PHE A 55 -10.34 -1.25 -0.42
C PHE A 55 -9.87 -2.46 0.41
N ASP A 56 -8.95 -3.25 -0.14
CA ASP A 56 -8.41 -4.44 0.53
C ASP A 56 -7.70 -4.06 1.84
N ILE A 57 -6.90 -3.00 1.84
CA ILE A 57 -6.17 -2.54 3.04
C ILE A 57 -7.11 -1.94 4.08
N GLN A 58 -8.09 -1.12 3.68
CA GLN A 58 -9.10 -0.59 4.60
C GLN A 58 -9.90 -1.73 5.25
N THR A 59 -10.28 -2.74 4.45
CA THR A 59 -10.98 -3.94 4.95
C THR A 59 -10.10 -4.73 5.92
N CYS A 60 -8.83 -4.93 5.58
CA CYS A 60 -7.84 -5.65 6.38
C CYS A 60 -7.54 -4.99 7.74
N LEU A 61 -7.37 -3.66 7.75
CA LEU A 61 -7.10 -2.89 8.98
C LEU A 61 -8.35 -2.69 9.84
N GLY A 62 -9.53 -2.95 9.28
CA GLY A 62 -10.80 -2.95 9.98
C GLY A 62 -11.41 -1.55 10.16
N PRO A 63 -12.63 -1.48 10.73
CA PRO A 63 -13.46 -0.28 10.74
C PRO A 63 -12.91 0.87 11.58
N ASN A 64 -11.96 0.60 12.48
CA ASN A 64 -11.32 1.62 13.31
C ASN A 64 -10.16 2.31 12.59
N ALA A 65 -9.76 1.83 11.42
CA ALA A 65 -8.67 2.43 10.66
C ALA A 65 -9.10 3.80 10.11
N LYS A 66 -8.27 4.81 10.34
CA LYS A 66 -8.52 6.18 9.85
C LYS A 66 -7.86 6.36 8.50
N SER A 67 -8.62 6.80 7.51
CA SER A 67 -8.10 7.05 6.17
C SER A 67 -8.06 8.54 5.88
N ASN A 68 -6.92 9.04 5.42
CA ASN A 68 -6.73 10.43 5.02
C ASN A 68 -6.11 10.47 3.62
N LYS A 69 -6.73 11.26 2.73
CA LYS A 69 -6.19 11.53 1.40
C LYS A 69 -5.23 12.71 1.49
N ASP A 70 -3.99 12.50 1.07
CA ASP A 70 -3.04 13.59 0.88
C ASP A 70 -3.46 14.40 -0.36
N THR A 71 -3.76 15.67 -0.14
CA THR A 71 -4.17 16.62 -1.17
C THR A 71 -3.09 17.66 -1.46
N GLY A 72 -1.89 17.50 -0.87
CA GLY A 72 -0.87 18.53 -0.77
C GLY A 72 -0.02 18.79 -2.02
N VAL A 73 -0.26 18.09 -3.14
CA VAL A 73 0.61 18.19 -4.33
C VAL A 73 -0.19 18.50 -5.60
N ASN A 74 0.04 19.68 -6.17
CA ASN A 74 -0.46 20.09 -7.49
C ASN A 74 0.72 20.12 -8.48
N HIS A 75 0.98 18.99 -9.15
CA HIS A 75 2.07 18.79 -10.12
C HIS A 75 1.48 18.26 -11.45
N PRO A 76 2.08 18.54 -12.63
CA PRO A 76 1.57 18.05 -13.92
C PRO A 76 1.54 16.51 -14.05
N ASP A 77 2.43 15.82 -13.34
CA ASP A 77 2.26 14.40 -13.04
C ASP A 77 1.29 14.23 -11.87
N SER A 78 0.19 13.51 -12.06
CA SER A 78 -0.79 13.26 -10.99
C SER A 78 -0.19 12.39 -9.89
N TYR A 79 -0.45 12.79 -8.66
CA TYR A 79 -0.11 12.05 -7.45
C TYR A 79 -1.36 11.94 -6.57
N ASP A 80 -1.77 10.71 -6.27
CA ASP A 80 -2.84 10.43 -5.31
C ASP A 80 -2.26 9.55 -4.21
N LEU A 81 -2.30 9.98 -2.96
CA LEU A 81 -1.82 9.22 -1.81
C LEU A 81 -2.92 9.14 -0.76
N TRP A 82 -3.10 7.95 -0.23
CA TRP A 82 -3.92 7.71 0.94
C TRP A 82 -3.07 7.08 2.02
N VAL A 83 -3.22 7.61 3.22
CA VAL A 83 -2.65 7.06 4.43
C VAL A 83 -3.80 6.43 5.23
N ILE A 84 -3.65 5.17 5.59
CA ILE A 84 -4.62 4.42 6.38
C ILE A 84 -3.92 3.99 7.67
N GLU A 85 -4.38 4.53 8.79
CA GLU A 85 -3.76 4.33 10.08
C GLU A 85 -4.61 3.43 10.97
N SER A 86 -3.96 2.43 11.57
CA SER A 86 -4.49 1.66 12.70
C SER A 86 -3.55 1.79 13.90
N ASP A 87 -3.92 1.15 15.01
CA ASP A 87 -3.07 1.11 16.22
C ASP A 87 -1.75 0.36 15.99
N ARG A 88 -1.75 -0.62 15.06
CA ARG A 88 -0.61 -1.53 14.85
C ARG A 88 0.20 -1.25 13.59
N THR A 89 -0.35 -0.49 12.65
CA THR A 89 0.25 -0.32 11.32
C THR A 89 -0.25 0.96 10.67
N THR A 90 0.65 1.64 9.97
CA THR A 90 0.32 2.67 8.98
C THR A 90 0.50 2.08 7.59
N ALA A 91 -0.56 2.08 6.81
CA ALA A 91 -0.52 1.77 5.39
C ALA A 91 -0.52 3.05 4.56
N ARG A 92 0.23 3.04 3.47
CA ARG A 92 0.24 4.11 2.46
C ARG A 92 -0.02 3.48 1.11
N VAL A 93 -1.02 3.98 0.39
CA VAL A 93 -1.32 3.54 -0.97
C VAL A 93 -1.24 4.76 -1.87
N SER A 94 -0.42 4.71 -2.91
CA SER A 94 -0.29 5.84 -3.84
C SER A 94 -0.37 5.44 -5.30
N LEU A 95 -0.94 6.32 -6.11
CA LEU A 95 -0.93 6.30 -7.57
C LEU A 95 -0.06 7.45 -8.05
N LYS A 96 0.92 7.17 -8.90
CA LYS A 96 1.86 8.16 -9.40
C LYS A 96 2.10 8.01 -10.89
N ASP A 97 1.77 9.06 -11.63
CA ASP A 97 2.20 9.22 -13.02
C ASP A 97 3.69 9.58 -13.07
N LYS A 98 4.41 9.03 -14.04
CA LYS A 98 5.79 9.41 -14.37
C LYS A 98 5.88 9.56 -15.89
N ALA A 99 5.53 10.74 -16.40
CA ALA A 99 5.46 10.99 -17.84
C ALA A 99 6.78 10.69 -18.57
N ALA A 100 7.93 11.06 -17.98
CA ALA A 100 9.25 10.79 -18.54
C ALA A 100 9.57 9.29 -18.74
N LEU A 101 8.85 8.40 -18.04
CA LEU A 101 9.00 6.94 -18.17
C LEU A 101 7.86 6.30 -18.95
N GLU A 102 6.84 7.06 -19.36
CA GLU A 102 5.60 6.55 -19.95
C GLU A 102 4.92 5.47 -19.09
N LYS A 103 4.96 5.65 -17.77
CA LYS A 103 4.37 4.73 -16.79
C LYS A 103 3.51 5.43 -15.75
N THR A 104 2.54 4.67 -15.25
CA THR A 104 1.82 4.97 -14.01
C THR A 104 2.11 3.85 -13.01
N TYR A 105 2.43 4.23 -11.78
CA TYR A 105 2.78 3.30 -10.72
C TYR A 105 1.74 3.31 -9.60
N VAL A 106 1.50 2.14 -9.02
CA VAL A 106 0.80 1.98 -7.75
C VAL A 106 1.81 1.50 -6.72
N PHE A 107 1.84 2.13 -5.54
CA PHE A 107 2.67 1.71 -4.42
C PHE A 107 1.79 1.37 -3.22
N LEU A 108 2.12 0.29 -2.54
CA LEU A 108 1.63 -0.03 -1.20
C LEU A 108 2.83 -0.04 -0.26
N GLN A 109 2.76 0.67 0.86
CA GLN A 109 3.75 0.57 1.93
C GLN A 109 3.03 0.28 3.25
N LEU A 110 3.48 -0.72 3.97
CA LEU A 110 3.00 -1.09 5.29
C LEU A 110 4.11 -0.89 6.31
N ILE A 111 3.86 -0.05 7.29
CA ILE A 111 4.83 0.34 8.33
C ILE A 111 4.25 -0.11 9.67
N PRO A 112 4.82 -1.14 10.31
CA PRO A 112 4.42 -1.53 11.66
C PRO A 112 4.62 -0.36 12.63
N LYS A 113 3.68 -0.19 13.56
CA LYS A 113 3.84 0.69 14.71
C LYS A 113 4.46 -0.12 15.87
N PRO A 114 5.34 0.51 16.68
CA PRO A 114 5.98 -0.14 17.82
C PRO A 114 4.99 -0.58 18.90
#